data_AF-A0A9R1IDA7-F1
#
_entry.id   AF-A0A9R1IDA7-F1
#
_cell.length_a   1.000
_cell.length_b   1.000
_cell.length_c   1.000
_cell.angle_alpha   90.00
_cell.angle_beta   90.00
_cell.angle_gamma   90.00
#
_symmetry.space_group_name_H-M   'P 1'
#
loop_
_entity.id
_entity.type
_entity.pdbx_description
1 polymer ?
#
loop_
_entity_poly.entity_id
_entity_poly.type
_entity_poly.pdbx_seq_one_letter_code
_entity_poly.pdbx_strand_id
1 'polypeptide(L)' 'MEKYLDIRTKQVEDERNKPRVVNEYSIKNCIDLLKTMEITLEEEVKAFRVFKIPENREIFVSAGPETALMWLRAEME' A
#
# COMPACT_ATOMS: atom_id res chain seq x y z
N MET A 1 43.69 -2.55 -8.63
CA MET A 1 42.58 -3.53 -8.53
C MET A 1 41.61 -3.15 -7.41
N GLU A 2 42.08 -2.58 -6.31
CA GLU A 2 41.27 -2.11 -5.17
C GLU A 2 40.19 -1.07 -5.53
N LYS A 3 40.46 -0.15 -6.46
CA LYS A 3 39.46 0.85 -6.91
C LYS A 3 38.19 0.22 -7.52
N TYR A 4 38.30 -0.94 -8.17
CA TYR A 4 37.14 -1.64 -8.74
C TYR A 4 36.28 -2.32 -7.66
N LEU A 5 36.92 -2.78 -6.58
CA LEU A 5 36.22 -3.34 -5.44
C LEU A 5 35.46 -2.25 -4.68
N ASP A 6 36.09 -1.09 -4.46
CA ASP A 6 35.47 0.05 -3.76
C ASP A 6 34.24 0.61 -4.48
N ILE A 7 34.27 0.66 -5.83
CA ILE A 7 33.12 1.09 -6.65
C ILE A 7 31.96 0.09 -6.54
N ARG A 8 32.24 -1.21 -6.54
CA ARG A 8 31.21 -2.25 -6.36
C ARG A 8 30.60 -2.19 -4.97
N THR A 9 31.41 -2.02 -3.93
CA THR A 9 30.89 -1.94 -2.55
C THR A 9 30.01 -0.71 -2.37
N LYS A 10 30.42 0.45 -2.90
CA LYS A 10 29.60 1.68 -2.89
C LYS A 10 28.29 1.55 -3.68
N GLN A 11 28.30 0.92 -4.85
CA GLN A 11 27.06 0.68 -5.62
C GLN A 11 26.06 -0.20 -4.86
N VAL A 12 26.53 -1.22 -4.14
CA VAL A 12 25.67 -2.13 -3.37
C VAL A 12 25.08 -1.45 -2.13
N GLU A 13 25.82 -0.55 -1.48
CA GLU A 13 25.31 0.26 -0.38
C GLU A 13 24.25 1.28 -0.83
N ASP A 14 24.45 1.90 -1.99
CA ASP A 14 23.53 2.91 -2.55
C ASP A 14 22.20 2.28 -3.03
N GLU A 15 22.22 1.03 -3.51
CA GLU A 15 20.98 0.29 -3.80
C GLU A 15 20.20 -0.13 -2.55
N ARG A 16 20.88 -0.34 -1.42
CA ARG A 16 20.21 -0.62 -0.12
C ARG A 16 19.61 0.63 0.51
N ASN A 17 20.18 1.81 0.23
CA ASN A 17 19.73 3.10 0.75
C ASN A 17 18.78 3.87 -0.17
N LYS A 18 18.42 3.32 -1.34
CA LYS A 18 17.28 3.87 -2.09
C LYS A 18 16.06 3.84 -1.18
N PRO A 19 15.38 4.98 -0.97
CA PRO A 19 14.07 4.97 -0.33
C PRO A 19 13.25 3.95 -1.09
N ARG A 20 12.82 2.88 -0.42
CA ARG A 20 11.77 2.03 -0.97
C ARG A 20 10.64 2.99 -1.23
N VAL A 21 10.34 3.26 -2.51
CA VAL A 21 9.15 3.99 -2.89
C VAL A 21 8.01 3.15 -2.36
N VAL A 22 7.51 3.51 -1.18
CA VAL A 22 6.36 2.85 -0.58
C VAL A 22 5.25 3.21 -1.53
N ASN A 23 4.78 2.22 -2.29
CA ASN A 23 3.59 2.42 -3.11
C ASN A 23 2.43 2.62 -2.13
N GLU A 24 2.09 3.88 -1.91
CA GLU A 24 1.02 4.35 -1.05
C GLU A 24 -0.32 3.69 -1.43
N TYR A 25 -0.52 3.40 -2.72
CA TYR A 25 -1.71 2.71 -3.24
C TYR A 25 -1.51 1.20 -3.39
N SER A 26 -0.56 0.60 -2.67
CA SER A 26 -0.41 -0.86 -2.66
C SER A 26 -1.59 -1.54 -1.95
N ILE A 27 -1.96 -2.74 -2.39
CA ILE A 27 -2.98 -3.56 -1.71
C ILE A 27 -2.62 -3.76 -0.24
N LYS A 28 -1.33 -3.98 0.06
CA LYS A 28 -0.85 -4.12 1.43
C LYS A 28 -1.18 -2.89 2.27
N ASN A 29 -0.86 -1.69 1.78
CA ASN A 29 -1.15 -0.45 2.50
C ASN A 29 -2.67 -0.25 2.70
N CYS A 30 -3.48 -0.58 1.69
CA CYS A 30 -4.94 -0.52 1.83
C CYS A 30 -5.46 -1.46 2.92
N ILE A 31 -4.93 -2.69 3.00
CA ILE A 31 -5.29 -3.65 4.06
C ILE A 31 -4.84 -3.16 5.43
N ASP A 32 -3.61 -2.65 5.54
CA ASP A 32 -3.07 -2.14 6.80
C ASP A 32 -3.90 -0.95 7.30
N LEU A 33 -4.31 -0.03 6.42
CA LEU A 33 -5.22 1.08 6.73
C LEU A 33 -6.61 0.58 7.11
N LEU A 34 -7.17 -0.37 6.36
CA LEU A 34 -8.49 -0.94 6.64
C LEU A 34 -8.56 -1.56 8.04
N LYS A 35 -7.49 -2.22 8.50
CA LYS A 35 -7.39 -2.80 9.85
C LYS A 35 -7.37 -1.79 10.98
N THR A 36 -7.14 -0.51 10.68
CA THR A 36 -7.25 0.57 11.68
C THR A 36 -8.67 1.11 11.82
N MET A 37 -9.59 0.69 10.93
CA MET A 37 -11.00 1.09 10.92
C MET A 37 -11.88 0.05 11.62
N GLU A 38 -13.09 0.48 12.04
CA GLU A 38 -14.10 -0.42 12.61
C GLU A 38 -14.81 -1.21 11.50
N ILE A 39 -14.26 -2.39 11.20
CA ILE A 39 -14.79 -3.31 10.19
C ILE A 39 -14.98 -4.72 10.74
N THR A 40 -15.93 -5.44 10.16
CA THR A 40 -16.15 -6.88 10.41
C THR A 40 -15.25 -7.74 9.52
N LEU A 41 -15.04 -8.99 9.92
CA LEU A 41 -14.28 -9.96 9.11
C LEU A 41 -14.90 -10.20 7.72
N GLU A 42 -16.24 -10.13 7.63
CA GLU A 42 -16.94 -10.28 6.35
C GLU A 42 -16.66 -9.09 5.42
N GLU A 43 -16.69 -7.87 5.94
CA GLU A 43 -16.33 -6.66 5.20
C GLU A 43 -14.85 -6.70 4.78
N GLU A 44 -13.94 -7.17 5.64
CA GLU A 44 -12.51 -7.32 5.29
C GLU A 44 -12.32 -8.20 4.04
N VAL A 45 -12.99 -9.36 4.01
CA VAL A 45 -12.88 -10.30 2.89
C VAL A 45 -13.48 -9.72 1.61
N LYS A 46 -14.61 -9.00 1.71
CA LYS A 46 -15.23 -8.34 0.55
C LYS A 46 -14.35 -7.22 0.00
N ALA A 47 -13.70 -6.44 0.88
CA ALA A 47 -12.81 -5.35 0.50
C ALA A 47 -11.61 -5.81 -0.34
N PHE A 48 -11.14 -7.06 -0.18
CA PHE A 48 -10.07 -7.61 -1.02
C PHE A 48 -10.44 -7.65 -2.51
N ARG A 49 -11.74 -7.74 -2.86
CA ARG A 49 -12.19 -7.66 -4.25
C ARG A 49 -12.09 -6.24 -4.77
N VAL A 50 -12.50 -5.27 -3.96
CA VAL A 50 -12.46 -3.83 -4.27
C VAL A 50 -11.02 -3.38 -4.53
N PHE A 51 -10.07 -3.80 -3.69
CA PHE A 51 -8.66 -3.41 -3.81
C PHE A 51 -7.91 -4.03 -4.99
N LYS A 52 -8.52 -4.92 -5.80
CA LYS A 52 -7.88 -5.40 -7.04
C LYS A 52 -7.76 -4.28 -8.08
N ILE A 53 -8.71 -3.35 -8.07
CA ILE A 53 -8.77 -2.21 -8.99
C ILE A 53 -7.83 -1.10 -8.47
N PRO A 54 -6.84 -0.64 -9.26
CA PRO A 54 -5.91 0.42 -8.84
C PRO A 54 -6.60 1.71 -8.43
N GLU A 55 -7.61 2.14 -9.17
CA GLU A 55 -8.37 3.37 -8.94
C GLU A 55 -9.12 3.32 -7.60
N ASN A 56 -9.65 2.14 -7.24
CA ASN A 56 -10.31 1.92 -5.97
C ASN A 56 -9.34 2.04 -4.78
N ARG A 57 -8.07 1.65 -4.97
CA ARG A 57 -7.03 1.83 -3.94
C ARG A 57 -6.69 3.30 -3.76
N GLU A 58 -6.61 4.06 -4.86
CA GLU A 58 -6.39 5.50 -4.82
C GLU A 58 -7.52 6.22 -4.10
N ILE A 59 -8.78 5.94 -4.45
CA ILE A 59 -9.96 6.51 -3.76
C ILE A 59 -9.93 6.19 -2.27
N PHE A 60 -9.68 4.93 -1.90
CA PHE A 60 -9.65 4.51 -0.49
C PHE A 60 -8.57 5.22 0.33
N VAL A 61 -7.36 5.36 -0.23
CA VAL A 61 -6.22 5.97 0.48
C VAL A 61 -6.33 7.49 0.52
N SER A 62 -6.90 8.13 -0.51
CA SER A 62 -7.05 9.59 -0.56
C SER A 62 -8.27 10.10 0.21
N ALA A 63 -9.27 9.26 0.49
CA ALA A 63 -10.43 9.64 1.27
C ALA A 63 -10.14 9.71 2.78
N GLY A 64 -10.87 10.55 3.50
CA GLY A 64 -10.83 10.55 4.97
C GLY A 64 -11.38 9.24 5.54
N PRO A 65 -10.95 8.77 6.73
CA PRO A 65 -11.26 7.43 7.23
C PRO A 65 -12.76 7.07 7.23
N GLU A 66 -13.62 7.98 7.71
CA GLU A 66 -15.07 7.76 7.72
C GLU A 66 -15.66 7.68 6.30
N THR A 67 -15.26 8.60 5.42
CA THR A 67 -15.71 8.63 4.02
C THR A 67 -15.21 7.42 3.24
N ALA A 68 -13.96 7.01 3.47
CA ALA A 68 -13.36 5.83 2.85
C ALA A 68 -14.13 4.56 3.23
N LEU A 69 -14.51 4.42 4.50
CA LEU A 69 -15.28 3.28 4.97
C LEU A 69 -16.71 3.27 4.43
N MET A 70 -17.39 4.42 4.40
CA MET A 70 -18.72 4.54 3.81
C MET A 70 -18.71 4.21 2.31
N TRP A 71 -17.73 4.73 1.57
CA TRP A 71 -17.55 4.44 0.16
C TRP A 71 -17.25 2.95 -0.06
N LEU A 72 -16.34 2.37 0.72
CA LEU A 72 -15.97 0.95 0.60
C LEU A 72 -17.20 0.05 0.80
N ARG A 73 -18.06 0.36 1.77
CA ARG A 73 -19.33 -0.36 2.00
C ARG A 73 -20.27 -0.28 0.80
N ALA A 74 -20.40 0.89 0.19
CA ALA A 74 -21.22 1.06 -1.01
C ALA A 74 -20.68 0.29 -2.23
N GLU A 75 -19.36 0.12 -2.33
CA GLU A 75 -18.73 -0.65 -3.42
C GLU A 75 -18.85 -2.19 -3.22
N MET A 76 -19.20 -2.63 -2.01
CA MET A 76 -19.36 -4.05 -1.65
C MET A 76 -20.82 -4.55 -1.68
N GLU A 77 -21.79 -3.65 -1.87
CA GLU A 77 -23.21 -3.96 -2.11
C GLU A 77 -23.43 -4.54 -3.51
#